data_AF-A0A353WVB3-F1
#
_entry.id   AF-A0A353WVB3-F1
#
_cell.length_a   1.000
_cell.length_b   1.000
_cell.length_c   1.000
_cell.angle_alpha   90.00
_cell.angle_beta   90.00
_cell.angle_gamma   90.00
#
_symmetry.space_group_name_H-M   'P 1'
#
loop_
_entity.id
_entity.type
_entity.pdbx_description
1 polymer ?
#
loop_
_entity_poly.entity_id
_entity_poly.type
_entity_poly.pdbx_seq_one_letter_code
_entity_poly.pdbx_strand_id
1 'polypeptide(L)' 'MANMAKCSKLGEIIPKTMEQRFKSLSLFEFQERFSNAADCLKYLADEKWGNGFVCRKCGHTHSCAGKATQSRQCTCCRYV' A
#
# COMPACT_ATOMS: atom_id res chain seq x y z
N MET A 1 17.72 -31.14 39.37
CA MET A 1 17.79 -29.65 39.35
C MET A 1 18.11 -29.25 37.91
N ALA A 2 17.07 -28.97 37.11
CA ALA A 2 16.77 -27.65 36.51
C ALA A 2 17.87 -27.16 35.54
N ASN A 3 17.63 -26.78 34.29
CA ASN A 3 16.42 -26.18 33.77
C ASN A 3 16.33 -26.31 32.24
N MET A 4 15.11 -26.57 31.79
CA MET A 4 14.69 -26.64 30.41
C MET A 4 14.30 -25.23 29.97
N ALA A 5 15.18 -24.52 29.25
CA ALA A 5 14.81 -23.27 28.59
C ALA A 5 14.22 -23.57 27.21
N LYS A 6 12.90 -23.69 27.18
CA LYS A 6 12.08 -23.67 25.96
C LYS A 6 12.32 -22.34 25.24
N CYS A 7 13.01 -22.35 24.09
CA CYS A 7 12.83 -21.29 23.11
C CYS A 7 11.63 -21.69 22.24
N SER A 8 10.46 -21.25 22.70
CA SER A 8 9.15 -21.56 22.15
C SER A 8 9.04 -21.02 20.72
N LYS A 9 8.89 -21.94 19.77
CA LYS A 9 8.20 -21.81 18.47
C LYS A 9 8.28 -20.42 17.82
N LEU A 10 9.06 -20.34 16.73
CA LEU A 10 8.82 -19.39 15.65
C LEU A 10 7.36 -19.52 15.20
N GLY A 11 6.51 -18.66 15.75
CA GLY A 11 5.13 -18.49 15.35
C GLY A 11 5.08 -17.84 13.97
N GLU A 12 4.50 -18.59 13.04
CA GLU A 12 3.65 -18.07 11.95
C GLU A 12 4.34 -17.19 10.90
N ILE A 13 5.07 -17.85 10.00
CA ILE A 13 5.30 -17.35 8.64
C ILE A 13 4.05 -17.69 7.80
N ILE A 14 2.95 -16.96 8.02
CA ILE A 14 1.79 -16.96 7.13
C ILE A 14 1.74 -15.56 6.49
N PRO A 15 1.76 -15.43 5.15
CA PRO A 15 1.54 -14.14 4.51
C PRO A 15 0.14 -13.66 4.91
N LYS A 16 0.08 -12.60 5.73
CA LYS A 16 -1.15 -11.93 6.15
C LYS A 16 -1.96 -11.61 4.89
N THR A 17 -3.10 -12.27 4.68
CA THR A 17 -3.99 -11.96 3.56
C THR A 17 -4.51 -10.52 3.71
N MET A 18 -4.75 -9.86 2.58
CA MET A 18 -5.08 -8.44 2.49
C MET A 18 -6.33 -8.02 3.29
N GLU A 19 -7.16 -8.98 3.70
CA GLU A 19 -8.40 -8.74 4.44
C GLU A 19 -8.17 -8.34 5.91
N GLN A 20 -7.04 -8.70 6.52
CA GLN A 20 -6.86 -8.56 7.98
C GLN A 20 -6.42 -7.16 8.46
N ARG A 21 -6.27 -6.18 7.56
CA ARG A 21 -5.73 -4.84 7.89
C ARG A 21 -6.72 -3.69 7.76
N PHE A 22 -7.85 -3.88 7.10
CA PHE A 22 -8.80 -2.81 6.86
C PHE A 22 -10.02 -2.98 7.76
N LYS A 23 -10.24 -2.04 8.68
CA LYS A 23 -11.61 -1.75 9.15
C LYS A 23 -12.41 -1.46 7.89
N SER A 24 -13.27 -2.39 7.47
CA SER A 24 -14.06 -2.24 6.26
C SER A 24 -14.97 -1.02 6.43
N LEU A 25 -14.74 0.05 5.65
CA LEU A 25 -15.78 1.06 5.46
C LEU A 25 -17.01 0.36 4.90
N SER A 26 -18.20 0.71 5.38
CA SER A 26 -19.43 0.31 4.72
C SER A 26 -19.51 0.94 3.33
N LEU A 27 -20.26 0.32 2.43
CA LEU A 27 -20.46 0.85 1.07
C LEU A 27 -20.99 2.30 1.08
N PHE A 28 -21.91 2.60 2.01
CA PHE A 28 -22.50 3.93 2.14
C PHE A 28 -21.46 4.98 2.56
N GLU A 29 -20.63 4.70 3.57
CA GLU A 29 -19.56 5.60 4.01
C GLU A 29 -18.52 5.84 2.89
N PHE A 30 -18.24 4.81 2.08
CA PHE A 30 -17.34 4.94 0.94
C PHE A 30 -17.92 5.88 -0.13
N GLN A 31 -19.21 5.75 -0.45
CA GLN A 31 -19.88 6.61 -1.43
C GLN A 31 -20.02 8.06 -0.95
N GLU A 32 -20.26 8.26 0.35
CA GLU A 32 -20.29 9.60 0.96
C GLU A 32 -18.91 10.27 0.90
N ARG A 33 -17.84 9.50 1.15
CA ARG A 33 -16.47 10.00 1.12
C ARG A 33 -15.91 10.22 -0.29
N PHE A 34 -16.30 9.39 -1.26
CA PHE A 34 -15.81 9.42 -2.63
C PHE A 34 -16.96 9.46 -3.62
N SER A 35 -17.50 10.67 -3.85
CA SER A 35 -18.63 10.88 -4.76
C SER A 35 -18.28 10.62 -6.23
N ASN A 36 -16.99 10.68 -6.60
CA ASN A 36 -16.54 10.38 -7.95
C ASN A 36 -15.22 9.60 -7.94
N ALA A 37 -14.94 8.96 -9.07
CA ALA A 37 -13.74 8.14 -9.25
C ALA A 37 -12.44 8.97 -9.21
N ALA A 38 -12.47 10.24 -9.61
CA ALA A 38 -11.28 11.10 -9.63
C ALA A 38 -10.80 11.44 -8.20
N ASP A 39 -11.72 11.71 -7.28
CA ASP A 39 -11.42 11.97 -5.87
C ASP A 39 -10.88 10.73 -5.17
N CYS A 40 -11.44 9.56 -5.48
CA CYS A 40 -10.90 8.27 -5.03
C CYS A 40 -9.46 8.06 -5.52
N LEU A 41 -9.21 8.26 -6.82
CA LEU A 41 -7.87 8.11 -7.40
C LEU A 41 -6.86 9.11 -6.83
N LYS A 42 -7.29 10.36 -6.59
CA LYS A 42 -6.45 11.38 -5.95
C LYS A 42 -6.10 10.98 -4.53
N TYR A 43 -7.08 10.55 -3.73
CA TYR A 43 -6.84 10.08 -2.37
C TYR A 43 -5.86 8.89 -2.35
N LEU A 44 -6.03 7.92 -3.25
CA LEU A 44 -5.11 6.79 -3.37
C LEU A 44 -3.69 7.21 -3.77
N ALA A 45 -3.56 8.23 -4.64
CA ALA A 45 -2.26 8.75 -5.05
C ALA A 45 -1.56 9.48 -3.89
N ASP A 46 -2.30 10.28 -3.13
CA ASP A 46 -1.80 10.99 -1.95
C ASP A 46 -1.42 10.02 -0.83
N GLU A 47 -2.22 8.97 -0.58
CA GLU A 47 -1.89 7.92 0.39
C GLU A 47 -0.61 7.15 -0.04
N LYS A 48 -0.49 6.83 -1.33
CA LYS A 48 0.63 6.03 -1.85
C LYS A 48 1.94 6.83 -1.92
N TRP A 49 1.88 8.11 -2.24
CA TRP A 49 3.06 8.92 -2.58
C TRP A 49 3.14 10.28 -1.86
N GLY A 50 2.25 10.56 -0.91
CA GLY A 50 2.23 11.82 -0.14
C GLY A 50 3.49 12.03 0.69
N ASN A 51 4.14 10.94 1.13
CA ASN A 51 5.44 10.96 1.81
C ASN A 51 6.64 10.90 0.85
N GLY A 52 6.40 11.04 -0.46
CA GLY A 52 7.40 10.92 -1.51
C GLY A 52 7.19 9.69 -2.40
N PHE A 53 7.77 9.74 -3.59
CA PHE A 53 7.77 8.61 -4.53
C PHE A 53 9.00 7.74 -4.28
N VAL A 54 8.81 6.42 -4.20
CA VAL A 54 9.89 5.42 -4.24
C VAL A 54 9.45 4.28 -5.15
N CYS A 55 10.21 4.03 -6.20
CA CYS A 55 9.91 2.93 -7.11
C CYS A 55 10.08 1.58 -6.39
N ARG A 56 9.02 0.78 -6.34
CA ARG A 56 9.07 -0.57 -5.73
C ARG A 56 10.02 -1.55 -6.44
N LYS A 57 10.39 -1.26 -7.69
CA LYS A 57 11.26 -2.12 -8.50
C LYS A 57 12.75 -1.76 -8.38
N CYS A 58 13.08 -0.46 -8.37
CA CYS A 58 14.48 -0.01 -8.42
C CYS A 58 14.87 0.98 -7.31
N GLY A 59 13.96 1.39 -6.43
CA GLY A 59 14.24 2.33 -5.35
C GLY A 59 14.38 3.80 -5.76
N HIS A 60 14.29 4.12 -7.04
CA HIS A 60 14.43 5.50 -7.51
C HIS A 60 13.29 6.39 -7.00
N THR A 61 13.64 7.62 -6.62
CA THR A 61 12.72 8.60 -6.01
C THR A 61 12.04 9.56 -6.98
N HIS A 62 12.29 9.44 -8.29
CA HIS A 62 11.72 10.33 -9.30
C HIS A 62 10.72 9.59 -10.18
N SER A 63 9.64 10.29 -10.50
CA SER A 63 8.54 9.79 -11.31
C SER A 63 8.02 10.85 -12.27
N CYS A 64 7.52 10.43 -13.43
CA CYS A 64 6.69 11.23 -14.34
C CYS A 64 5.22 10.80 -14.25
N ALA A 65 4.32 11.57 -14.88
CA ALA A 65 2.93 11.17 -15.01
C ALA A 65 2.82 9.89 -15.87
N GLY A 66 2.10 8.88 -15.35
CA GLY A 66 1.80 7.66 -16.09
C GLY A 66 0.59 7.83 -17.03
N LYS A 67 0.22 6.75 -17.72
CA LYS A 67 -0.92 6.75 -18.66
C LYS A 67 -2.28 6.90 -17.99
N ALA A 68 -2.42 6.39 -16.77
CA ALA A 68 -3.66 6.49 -16.01
C ALA A 68 -3.72 7.77 -15.18
N THR A 69 -4.92 8.29 -14.97
CA THR A 69 -5.18 9.48 -14.15
C THR A 69 -4.63 9.28 -12.73
N GLN A 70 -3.89 10.28 -12.23
CA GLN A 70 -3.20 10.22 -10.93
C GLN A 70 -2.15 9.10 -10.78
N SER A 71 -1.74 8.41 -11.86
CA SER A 71 -0.67 7.42 -11.82
C SER A 71 0.72 8.05 -11.99
N ARG A 72 1.73 7.47 -11.35
CA ARG A 72 3.13 7.89 -11.44
C ARG A 72 3.98 6.75 -11.99
N GLN A 73 4.82 7.06 -12.97
CA GLN A 73 5.74 6.12 -13.60
C GLN A 73 7.18 6.47 -13.25
N CYS A 74 7.99 5.48 -12.85
CA CYS A 74 9.40 5.68 -12.57
C CYS A 74 10.14 6.15 -13.84
N THR A 75 10.90 7.23 -13.73
CA THR A 75 11.67 7.78 -14.86
C THR A 75 12.85 6.90 -15.28
N CYS A 76 13.36 6.06 -14.37
CA CYS A 76 14.51 5.19 -14.64
C CYS A 76 14.12 3.83 -15.22
N CYS A 77 13.22 3.08 -14.55
CA CYS A 77 12.85 1.73 -14.99
C CYS A 77 11.50 1.65 -15.70
N ARG A 78 10.79 2.78 -15.86
CA ARG A 78 9.48 2.89 -16.52
C ARG A 78 8.35 2.07 -15.87
N TYR A 79 8.54 1.60 -14.64
CA TYR A 79 7.52 0.89 -13.85
C TYR A 79 6.49 1.86 -13.25
N VAL A 80 5.21 1.48 -13.23
CA VAL A 80 4.07 2.25 -12.69
C VAL A 80 3.59 1.65 -11.36
#